data_AF-A0A3M1G5Y4-F1
#
_entry.id   AF-A0A3M1G5Y4-F1
#
_cell.length_a   1.000
_cell.length_b   1.000
_cell.length_c   1.000
_cell.angle_alpha   90.00
_cell.angle_beta   90.00
_cell.angle_gamma   90.00
#
_symmetry.space_group_name_H-M   'P 1'
#
loop_
_entity.id
_entity.type
_entity.pdbx_description
1 polymer ?
#
loop_
_entity_poly.entity_id
_entity_poly.type
_entity_poly.pdbx_seq_one_letter_code
_entity_poly.pdbx_strand_id
1 'polypeptide(L)'
;ASLRCYDCHRPHERLKLTSQDCLGRCHSNEAKVGKHGLHLKKATTDCLFCHRPHVWRVGEKRGRKLCCRCHECRDPMEFIY
;
A
#
# COMPACT_ATOMS: atom_id res chain seq x y z
N ALA A 1 9.00 -5.08 13.58
CA ALA A 1 7.86 -5.08 14.52
C ALA A 1 6.84 -6.11 14.05
N SER A 2 6.44 -7.06 14.90
CA SER A 2 5.35 -8.01 14.61
C SER A 2 4.02 -7.42 15.10
N LEU A 3 3.08 -7.16 14.18
CA LEU A 3 1.72 -6.74 14.51
C LEU A 3 0.87 -7.97 14.87
N ARG A 4 -0.02 -7.83 15.85
CA ARG A 4 -0.97 -8.85 16.32
C ARG A 4 -2.33 -8.61 15.69
N CYS A 5 -3.16 -9.66 15.61
CA CYS A 5 -4.47 -9.58 14.95
C CYS A 5 -5.35 -8.45 15.53
N TYR A 6 -5.34 -8.29 16.85
CA TYR A 6 -6.14 -7.29 17.56
C TYR A 6 -5.58 -5.86 17.50
N ASP A 7 -4.40 -5.67 16.91
CA ASP A 7 -3.91 -4.32 16.64
C ASP A 7 -4.74 -3.68 15.49
N CYS A 8 -5.32 -4.50 14.61
CA CYS A 8 -6.18 -4.08 13.49
C CYS A 8 -7.66 -4.51 13.64
N HIS A 9 -7.94 -5.64 14.30
CA HIS A 9 -9.29 -6.20 14.45
C HIS A 9 -9.83 -6.01 15.87
N ARG A 10 -11.16 -5.95 15.99
CA ARG A 10 -11.87 -6.02 17.28
C ARG A 10 -13.01 -7.05 17.23
N PRO A 11 -13.23 -7.80 18.32
CA PRO A 11 -14.40 -8.67 18.41
C PRO A 11 -15.70 -7.87 18.24
N HIS A 12 -16.65 -8.40 17.47
CA HIS A 12 -17.98 -7.83 17.25
C HIS A 12 -18.02 -6.37 16.74
N GLU A 13 -16.89 -5.84 16.26
CA GLU A 13 -16.77 -4.49 15.71
C GLU A 13 -16.23 -4.54 14.27
N ARG A 14 -16.37 -3.42 13.56
CA ARG A 14 -15.74 -3.23 12.25
C ARG A 14 -14.23 -3.09 12.41
N LEU A 15 -13.52 -3.23 11.29
CA LEU A 15 -12.06 -3.06 11.24
C LEU A 15 -11.66 -1.72 11.85
N LYS A 16 -10.68 -1.74 12.77
CA LYS A 16 -10.25 -0.56 13.54
C LYS A 16 -9.48 0.45 12.70
N LEU A 17 -8.74 -0.06 11.71
CA LEU A 17 -7.85 0.73 10.87
C LEU A 17 -8.36 0.74 9.44
N THR A 18 -8.24 1.88 8.80
CA THR A 18 -8.47 2.08 7.37
C THR A 18 -7.15 2.33 6.65
N SER A 19 -7.17 2.47 5.32
CA SER A 19 -5.94 2.82 4.58
C SER A 19 -5.33 4.16 5.02
N GLN A 20 -6.11 5.08 5.61
CA GLN A 20 -5.61 6.38 6.05
C GLN A 20 -4.73 6.25 7.32
N ASP A 21 -4.99 5.25 8.16
CA ASP A 21 -4.23 5.02 9.39
C ASP A 21 -2.81 4.51 9.12
N CYS A 22 -2.55 3.95 7.94
CA CYS A 22 -1.23 3.42 7.57
C CYS A 22 -0.15 4.50 7.77
N LEU A 23 -0.31 5.66 7.14
CA LEU A 23 0.65 6.76 7.24
C LEU A 23 0.54 7.52 8.57
N GLY A 24 -0.67 7.62 9.11
CA GLY A 24 -0.92 8.41 10.33
C GLY A 24 -0.40 7.76 11.62
N ARG A 25 -0.17 6.44 11.64
CA ARG A 25 0.20 5.72 12.87
C ARG A 25 1.51 4.96 12.81
N CYS A 26 1.83 4.30 11.71
CA CYS A 26 2.92 3.32 11.67
C CYS A 26 3.91 3.50 10.51
N HIS A 27 3.44 3.95 9.35
CA HIS A 27 4.19 4.01 8.10
C HIS A 27 4.42 5.45 7.61
N SER A 28 4.72 6.37 8.52
CA SER A 28 4.81 7.82 8.23
C SER A 28 5.77 8.18 7.10
N ASN A 29 6.80 7.36 6.87
CA ASN A 29 7.79 7.58 5.81
C ASN A 29 7.41 6.99 4.45
N GLU A 30 6.43 6.07 4.38
CA GLU A 30 6.11 5.33 3.15
C GLU A 30 5.57 6.22 2.04
N ALA A 31 4.98 7.38 2.38
CA ALA A 31 4.54 8.35 1.38
C ALA A 31 5.70 8.93 0.55
N LYS A 32 6.94 8.88 1.07
CA LYS A 32 8.15 9.39 0.40
C LYS A 32 8.88 8.31 -0.41
N VAL A 33 8.43 7.06 -0.35
CA VAL A 33 9.08 5.95 -1.04
C VAL A 33 8.63 5.92 -2.50
N GLY A 34 9.60 5.96 -3.42
CA GLY A 34 9.36 5.92 -4.86
C GLY A 34 8.32 6.94 -5.31
N LYS A 35 7.25 6.47 -5.97
CA LYS A 35 6.15 7.31 -6.47
C LYS A 35 4.88 7.22 -5.59
N HIS A 36 4.94 6.68 -4.36
CA HIS A 36 3.76 6.56 -3.49
C HIS A 36 3.04 7.90 -3.28
N GLY A 37 3.78 8.97 -2.97
CA GLY A 37 3.19 10.29 -2.77
C GLY A 37 2.45 10.84 -4.00
N LEU A 38 2.88 10.48 -5.22
CA LEU A 38 2.16 10.85 -6.44
C LEU A 38 0.87 10.05 -6.58
N HIS A 39 0.91 8.74 -6.34
CA HIS A 39 -0.27 7.88 -6.39
C HIS A 39 -1.31 8.28 -5.34
N LEU A 40 -0.90 8.69 -4.14
CA LEU A 40 -1.82 9.14 -3.10
C LEU A 40 -2.49 10.50 -3.40
N LYS A 41 -1.80 11.38 -4.14
CA LYS A 41 -2.29 12.75 -4.41
C LYS A 41 -2.99 12.90 -5.76
N LYS A 42 -2.46 12.23 -6.79
CA LYS A 42 -2.87 12.42 -8.19
C LYS A 42 -3.65 11.24 -8.75
N ALA A 43 -3.49 10.05 -8.18
CA ALA A 43 -4.36 8.93 -8.48
C ALA A 43 -5.39 8.77 -7.35
N THR A 44 -6.58 8.27 -7.65
CA THR A 44 -7.59 7.90 -6.65
C THR A 44 -7.26 6.55 -6.01
N THR A 45 -5.99 6.36 -5.63
CA THR A 45 -5.46 5.11 -5.06
C THR A 45 -4.97 5.33 -3.63
N ASP A 46 -5.14 4.32 -2.80
CA ASP A 46 -4.68 4.31 -1.42
C ASP A 46 -3.66 3.17 -1.18
N CYS A 47 -3.22 3.00 0.06
CA CYS A 47 -2.24 1.96 0.41
C CYS A 47 -2.82 0.56 0.13
N LEU A 48 -4.11 0.35 0.40
CA LEU A 48 -4.77 -0.94 0.26
C LEU A 48 -5.08 -1.32 -1.20
N PHE A 49 -5.03 -0.36 -2.13
CA PHE A 49 -5.17 -0.61 -3.56
C PHE A 49 -4.10 -1.57 -4.11
N CYS A 50 -2.88 -1.47 -3.56
CA CYS A 50 -1.74 -2.32 -3.93
C CYS A 50 -1.42 -3.34 -2.83
N HIS A 51 -1.39 -2.91 -1.56
CA HIS A 51 -1.06 -3.75 -0.42
C HIS A 51 -2.30 -4.50 0.07
N ARG A 52 -2.24 -5.84 0.11
CA ARG A 52 -3.33 -6.64 0.70
C ARG A 52 -3.04 -6.92 2.18
N PRO A 53 -4.06 -6.85 3.06
CA PRO A 53 -3.92 -7.30 4.44
C PRO A 53 -3.36 -8.71 4.54
N HIS A 54 -2.62 -8.99 5.62
CA HIS A 54 -1.92 -10.26 5.90
C HIS A 54 -0.74 -10.61 4.98
N VAL A 55 -0.71 -10.09 3.74
CA VAL A 55 0.42 -10.30 2.82
C VAL A 55 1.37 -9.12 2.86
N TRP A 56 0.83 -7.90 2.90
CA TRP A 56 1.44 -6.55 2.99
C TRP A 56 2.60 -6.25 2.03
N ARG A 57 3.58 -7.14 1.84
CA ARG A 57 4.62 -7.00 0.83
C ARG A 57 4.05 -7.24 -0.56
N VAL A 58 4.41 -6.36 -1.49
CA VAL A 58 4.12 -6.51 -2.91
C VAL A 58 5.39 -7.04 -3.56
N GLY A 59 5.44 -8.34 -3.85
CA GLY A 59 6.54 -8.93 -4.61
C GLY A 59 6.48 -8.56 -6.09
N GLU A 60 7.60 -8.69 -6.79
CA GLU A 60 7.81 -8.26 -8.18
C GLU A 60 6.70 -8.72 -9.14
N LYS A 61 6.41 -10.03 -9.19
CA LYS A 61 5.37 -10.60 -10.07
C LYS A 61 4.00 -9.95 -9.87
N ARG A 62 3.66 -9.62 -8.62
CA ARG A 62 2.39 -8.96 -8.30
C ARG A 62 2.46 -7.46 -8.56
N GLY A 63 3.57 -6.81 -8.23
CA GLY A 63 3.84 -5.41 -8.53
C GLY A 63 3.63 -5.11 -10.00
N ARG A 64 4.29 -5.87 -10.89
CA ARG A 64 4.14 -5.74 -12.35
C ARG A 64 2.66 -5.74 -12.78
N LYS A 65 1.90 -6.73 -12.34
CA LYS A 65 0.46 -6.81 -12.64
C LYS A 65 -0.33 -5.62 -12.11
N LEU A 66 -0.01 -5.10 -10.93
CA LEU A 66 -0.72 -3.97 -10.31
C LEU A 66 -0.46 -2.66 -11.06
N CYS A 67 0.80 -2.39 -11.45
CA CYS A 67 1.20 -1.20 -12.22
C CYS A 67 0.48 -1.15 -13.58
N CYS A 68 0.45 -2.30 -14.26
CA CYS A 68 -0.17 -2.46 -15.57
C CYS A 68 -1.70 -2.27 -15.60
N ARG A 69 -2.36 -2.09 -14.44
CA ARG A 69 -3.81 -1.86 -14.40
C ARG A 69 -4.21 -0.46 -14.82
N CYS A 70 -3.30 0.51 -14.66
CA CYS A 70 -3.60 1.91 -14.90
C CYS A 70 -2.77 2.50 -16.03
N HIS A 71 -1.54 2.01 -16.23
CA HIS A 71 -0.60 2.53 -17.22
C HIS A 71 0.05 1.38 -17.99
N GLU A 72 0.68 1.70 -19.11
CA GLU A 72 1.40 0.71 -19.91
C GLU A 72 2.45 -0.02 -19.06
N CYS A 73 2.55 -1.35 -19.26
CA CYS A 73 3.51 -2.17 -18.56
C CYS A 73 4.94 -1.77 -18.93
N ARG A 74 5.65 -1.18 -17.97
CA ARG A 74 7.09 -0.93 -18.04
C ARG A 74 7.76 -1.57 -16.83
N ASP A 75 9.04 -1.90 -16.97
CA ASP A 75 9.80 -2.42 -15.85
C ASP A 75 9.89 -1.35 -14.75
N PRO A 76 9.49 -1.63 -13.50
CA PRO A 76 9.64 -0.72 -12.38
C PRO A 76 11.05 -0.11 -12.25
N MET A 77 12.08 -0.87 -12.59
CA MET A 77 13.47 -0.42 -12.51
C MET A 77 13.78 0.73 -13.49
N GLU A 78 13.00 0.87 -14.56
CA GLU A 78 13.21 1.91 -15.59
C GLU A 78 12.65 3.29 -15.21
N PHE A 79 11.87 3.39 -14.14
CA PHE A 79 11.20 4.66 -13.75
C PHE A 79 11.18 4.96 -12.26
N ILE A 80 11.78 4.09 -11.43
CA ILE A 80 11.95 4.32 -9.99
C ILE A 80 13.13 5.27 -9.70
N TYR A 81 14.03 5.51 -10.67
CA TYR A 81 15.02 6.58 -10.62
C TYR A 81 14.50 7.87 -11.28
#